data_AF-A0AAV7LM10-F1
#
_entry.id   AF-A0AAV7LM10-F1
#
_cell.length_a   1.000
_cell.length_b   1.000
_cell.length_c   1.000
_cell.angle_alpha   90.00
_cell.angle_beta   90.00
_cell.angle_gamma   90.00
#
_symmetry.space_group_name_H-M   'P 1'
#
loop_
_entity.id
_entity.type
_entity.pdbx_description
1 polymer ?
#
loop_
_entity_poly.entity_id
_entity_poly.type
_entity_poly.pdbx_seq_one_letter_code
_entity_poly.pdbx_strand_id
1 'polypeptide(L)'
;MKATILVGVLLGVFLGPALADESIQIINQGNDGGSVYQTVNINREVNVVNFNAYSGRHTSNVVLDYSQNIIAYHMPYKGICVVAHMHLSSFPGLGRFEEFIHSSRDKKKDLKALQKHYQITDEQVSNLSQFSGAVQGLCWGVPTYWAVEYEPRQRVEIGAGGCAGAKFLFLEIGLCGGVHLF
;
A
#
# COMPACT_ATOMS: atom_id res chain seq x y z
N MET A 1 -56.78 -39.43 12.42
CA MET A 1 -55.69 -39.00 11.52
C MET A 1 -54.68 -38.21 12.37
N LYS A 2 -53.45 -38.73 12.55
CA LYS A 2 -52.39 -38.05 13.31
C LYS A 2 -51.33 -37.59 12.32
N ALA A 3 -51.14 -36.29 12.19
CA ALA A 3 -50.10 -35.70 11.36
C ALA A 3 -48.83 -35.54 12.18
N THR A 4 -47.80 -36.31 11.85
CA THR A 4 -46.43 -36.14 12.36
C THR A 4 -45.73 -35.08 11.50
N ILE A 5 -45.40 -33.93 12.10
CA ILE A 5 -44.59 -32.88 11.46
C ILE A 5 -43.12 -33.21 11.73
N LEU A 6 -42.36 -33.55 10.69
CA LEU A 6 -40.90 -33.60 10.75
C LEU A 6 -40.35 -32.18 10.66
N VAL A 7 -39.70 -31.71 11.72
CA VAL A 7 -38.91 -30.47 11.71
C VAL A 7 -37.50 -30.82 11.27
N GLY A 8 -37.15 -30.46 10.03
CA GLY A 8 -35.78 -30.53 9.52
C GLY A 8 -34.96 -29.36 10.03
N VAL A 9 -33.96 -29.63 10.87
CA VAL A 9 -32.98 -28.65 11.31
C VAL A 9 -31.96 -28.42 10.18
N LEU A 10 -32.07 -27.28 9.51
CA LEU A 10 -31.03 -26.78 8.60
C LEU A 10 -29.92 -26.11 9.43
N LEU A 11 -28.93 -26.90 9.84
CA LEU A 11 -27.66 -26.40 10.36
C LEU A 11 -26.82 -25.92 9.18
N GLY A 12 -27.05 -24.68 8.77
CA GLY A 12 -26.16 -23.96 7.86
C GLY A 12 -24.85 -23.66 8.58
N VAL A 13 -23.85 -24.51 8.41
CA VAL A 13 -22.48 -24.22 8.83
C VAL A 13 -21.93 -23.15 7.89
N PHE A 14 -22.07 -21.88 8.28
CA PHE A 14 -21.35 -20.77 7.66
C PHE A 14 -19.90 -20.81 8.15
N LEU A 15 -19.07 -21.64 7.51
CA LEU A 15 -17.63 -21.48 7.55
C LEU A 15 -17.28 -20.26 6.70
N GLY A 16 -17.40 -19.06 7.28
CA GLY A 16 -16.79 -17.88 6.70
C GLY A 16 -15.26 -18.05 6.66
N PRO A 17 -14.55 -17.53 5.64
CA PRO A 17 -13.11 -17.62 5.59
C PRO A 17 -12.52 -16.68 6.65
N ALA A 18 -12.24 -17.19 7.84
CA ALA A 18 -11.64 -16.44 8.95
C ALA A 18 -10.14 -16.10 8.73
N LEU A 19 -9.60 -16.25 7.51
CA LEU A 19 -8.17 -16.11 7.19
C LEU A 19 -7.89 -15.16 6.00
N ALA A 20 -8.92 -14.52 5.44
CA ALA A 20 -8.76 -13.68 4.25
C ALA A 20 -8.12 -12.31 4.55
N ASP A 21 -8.35 -11.76 5.75
CA ASP A 21 -7.90 -10.44 6.15
C ASP A 21 -7.00 -10.53 7.40
N GLU A 22 -5.78 -10.04 7.27
CA GLU A 22 -4.78 -10.05 8.33
C GLU A 22 -4.29 -8.63 8.60
N SER A 23 -4.36 -8.19 9.87
CA SER A 23 -3.94 -6.86 10.30
C SER A 23 -2.81 -6.94 11.33
N ILE A 24 -1.69 -6.31 11.04
CA ILE A 24 -0.48 -6.32 11.87
C ILE A 24 -0.13 -4.88 12.25
N GLN A 25 -0.09 -4.58 13.57
CA GLN A 25 0.28 -3.28 14.09
C GLN A 25 1.72 -3.28 14.65
N ILE A 26 2.51 -2.28 14.28
CA ILE A 26 3.91 -2.14 14.65
C ILE A 26 4.16 -0.69 15.10
N ILE A 27 4.88 -0.52 16.21
CA ILE A 27 5.19 0.77 16.80
C ILE A 27 6.69 1.03 16.65
N ASN A 28 7.04 2.13 16.01
CA ASN A 28 8.42 2.58 15.80
C ASN A 28 8.65 3.94 16.43
N GLN A 29 9.92 4.30 16.70
CA GLN A 29 10.29 5.67 17.05
C GLN A 29 10.47 6.50 15.77
N GLY A 30 9.85 7.68 15.74
CA GLY A 30 10.01 8.69 14.70
C GLY A 30 11.33 9.42 14.83
N ASN A 31 11.72 10.14 13.77
CA ASN A 31 12.96 10.91 13.73
C ASN A 31 12.98 12.07 14.75
N ASP A 32 11.83 12.46 15.28
CA ASP A 32 11.62 13.46 16.33
C ASP A 32 11.59 12.87 17.75
N GLY A 33 11.81 11.55 17.89
CA GLY A 33 11.68 10.83 19.16
C GLY A 33 10.24 10.48 19.54
N GLY A 34 9.24 10.85 18.72
CA GLY A 34 7.84 10.49 18.90
C GLY A 34 7.54 9.04 18.51
N SER A 35 6.31 8.56 18.76
CA SER A 35 5.87 7.24 18.31
C SER A 35 5.20 7.30 16.93
N VAL A 36 5.64 6.42 16.02
CA VAL A 36 5.02 6.19 14.72
C VAL A 36 4.32 4.83 14.76
N TYR A 37 3.00 4.84 14.60
CA TYR A 37 2.18 3.64 14.52
C TYR A 37 2.04 3.24 13.06
N GLN A 38 2.34 1.98 12.74
CA GLN A 38 2.24 1.43 11.41
C GLN A 38 1.31 0.22 11.46
N THR A 39 0.29 0.19 10.61
CA THR A 39 -0.61 -0.95 10.47
C THR A 39 -0.49 -1.47 9.04
N VAL A 40 -0.33 -2.78 8.91
CA VAL A 40 -0.34 -3.46 7.62
C VAL A 40 -1.56 -4.37 7.58
N ASN A 41 -2.43 -4.15 6.62
CA ASN A 41 -3.59 -5.00 6.35
C ASN A 41 -3.34 -5.76 5.05
N ILE A 42 -3.48 -7.08 5.09
CA ILE A 42 -3.26 -7.99 3.97
C ILE A 42 -4.60 -8.65 3.69
N ASN A 43 -5.16 -8.38 2.51
CA ASN A 43 -6.39 -9.00 2.05
C ASN A 43 -6.10 -9.94 0.89
N ARG A 44 -6.16 -11.25 1.17
CA ARG A 44 -5.85 -12.32 0.21
C ARG A 44 -6.96 -12.55 -0.81
N GLU A 45 -8.19 -12.19 -0.46
CA GLU A 45 -9.35 -12.36 -1.36
C GLU A 45 -9.26 -11.39 -2.55
N VAL A 46 -8.84 -10.15 -2.29
CA VAL A 46 -8.68 -9.13 -3.35
C VAL A 46 -7.21 -8.88 -3.74
N ASN A 47 -6.26 -9.65 -3.20
CA ASN A 47 -4.82 -9.53 -3.46
C ASN A 47 -4.27 -8.11 -3.24
N VAL A 48 -4.59 -7.50 -2.10
CA VAL A 48 -4.18 -6.14 -1.74
C VAL A 48 -3.44 -6.13 -0.40
N VAL A 49 -2.39 -5.30 -0.33
CA VAL A 49 -1.75 -4.90 0.94
C VAL A 49 -1.96 -3.41 1.15
N ASN A 50 -2.46 -3.03 2.31
CA ASN A 50 -2.64 -1.64 2.71
C ASN A 50 -1.74 -1.32 3.91
N PHE A 51 -0.88 -0.33 3.77
CA PHE A 51 -0.08 0.21 4.86
C PHE A 51 -0.62 1.56 5.29
N ASN A 52 -0.82 1.71 6.59
CA ASN A 52 -1.18 2.98 7.20
C ASN A 52 -0.11 3.34 8.23
N ALA A 53 0.50 4.51 8.09
CA ALA A 53 1.45 5.04 9.05
C ALA A 53 0.88 6.33 9.64
N TYR A 54 0.94 6.42 10.97
CA TYR A 54 0.43 7.53 11.75
C TYR A 54 1.52 8.05 12.69
N SER A 55 1.79 9.36 12.63
CA SER A 55 2.67 10.07 13.55
C SER A 55 2.05 11.42 13.89
N GLY A 56 1.40 11.51 15.07
CA GLY A 56 0.70 12.73 15.47
C GLY A 56 -0.37 13.14 14.44
N ARG A 57 -0.21 14.29 13.78
CA ARG A 57 -1.16 14.76 12.75
C ARG A 57 -0.83 14.27 11.33
N HIS A 58 0.27 13.55 11.16
CA HIS A 58 0.74 13.08 9.85
C HIS A 58 0.30 11.63 9.62
N THR A 59 -0.52 11.43 8.59
CA THR A 59 -0.90 10.12 8.08
C THR A 59 -0.30 9.89 6.71
N SER A 60 0.02 8.65 6.43
CA SER A 60 0.60 8.24 5.16
C SER A 60 0.09 6.84 4.85
N ASN A 61 -0.57 6.69 3.70
CA ASN A 61 -1.26 5.46 3.32
C ASN A 61 -0.75 4.97 1.96
N VAL A 62 -0.37 3.70 1.88
CA VAL A 62 0.06 3.02 0.65
C VAL A 62 -0.82 1.82 0.41
N VAL A 63 -1.25 1.64 -0.83
CA VAL A 63 -1.86 0.39 -1.31
C VAL A 63 -0.91 -0.26 -2.31
N LEU A 64 -0.57 -1.53 -2.08
CA LEU A 64 0.02 -2.42 -3.08
C LEU A 64 -1.09 -3.34 -3.59
N ASP A 65 -1.49 -3.13 -4.82
CA ASP A 65 -2.49 -3.93 -5.51
C ASP A 65 -1.81 -4.95 -6.41
N TYR A 66 -1.72 -6.20 -5.94
CA TYR A 66 -1.13 -7.31 -6.68
C TYR A 66 -2.07 -7.84 -7.77
N SER A 67 -3.36 -7.53 -7.72
CA SER A 67 -4.32 -7.93 -8.76
C SER A 67 -4.12 -7.12 -10.05
N GLN A 68 -3.73 -5.85 -9.93
CA GLN A 68 -3.50 -4.95 -11.06
C GLN A 68 -2.04 -4.55 -11.26
N ASN A 69 -1.13 -4.98 -10.38
CA ASN A 69 0.27 -4.57 -10.33
C ASN A 69 0.42 -3.05 -10.21
N ILE A 70 -0.30 -2.46 -9.25
CA ILE A 70 -0.31 -1.02 -9.00
C ILE A 70 0.15 -0.73 -7.57
N ILE A 71 0.94 0.32 -7.43
CA ILE A 71 1.24 0.97 -6.15
C ILE A 71 0.48 2.28 -6.15
N ALA A 72 -0.28 2.54 -5.10
CA ALA A 72 -0.96 3.81 -4.90
C ALA A 72 -0.51 4.43 -3.58
N TYR A 73 -0.22 5.72 -3.60
CA TYR A 73 0.22 6.49 -2.44
C TYR A 73 -0.61 7.76 -2.31
N HIS A 74 -1.33 7.90 -1.20
CA HIS A 74 -1.95 9.17 -0.87
C HIS A 74 -0.92 10.06 -0.17
N MET A 75 -0.73 11.28 -0.71
CA MET A 75 0.27 12.25 -0.27
C MET A 75 -0.42 13.50 0.32
N PRO A 76 -0.86 13.47 1.60
CA PRO A 76 -1.74 14.51 2.14
C PRO A 76 -1.12 15.90 2.16
N TYR A 77 0.19 16.01 2.37
CA TYR A 77 0.91 17.29 2.41
C TYR A 77 1.01 17.98 1.05
N LYS A 78 0.78 17.26 -0.06
CA LYS A 78 0.65 17.84 -1.41
C LYS A 78 -0.80 17.85 -1.91
N GLY A 79 -1.73 17.21 -1.20
CA GLY A 79 -3.12 17.07 -1.64
C GLY A 79 -3.29 16.27 -2.93
N ILE A 80 -2.41 15.30 -3.19
CA ILE A 80 -2.45 14.46 -4.40
C ILE A 80 -2.42 12.97 -4.04
N CYS A 81 -2.87 12.13 -4.95
CA CYS A 81 -2.53 10.71 -4.97
C CYS A 81 -1.51 10.44 -6.09
N VAL A 82 -0.71 9.41 -5.92
CA VAL A 82 0.24 8.96 -6.93
C VAL A 82 0.02 7.48 -7.18
N VAL A 83 0.00 7.08 -8.45
CA VAL A 83 -0.05 5.67 -8.86
C VAL A 83 1.18 5.33 -9.69
N ALA A 84 1.70 4.12 -9.53
CA ALA A 84 2.81 3.60 -10.31
C ALA A 84 2.61 2.13 -10.63
N HIS A 85 3.15 1.68 -11.76
CA HIS A 85 3.22 0.26 -12.06
C HIS A 85 4.22 -0.44 -11.13
N MET A 86 3.77 -1.55 -10.55
CA MET A 86 4.60 -2.43 -9.74
C MET A 86 5.37 -3.39 -10.63
N HIS A 87 6.69 -3.28 -10.65
CA HIS A 87 7.53 -4.25 -11.35
C HIS A 87 7.64 -5.54 -10.52
N LEU A 88 6.85 -6.56 -10.89
CA LEU A 88 6.80 -7.88 -10.22
C LEU A 88 8.16 -8.60 -10.14
N SER A 89 9.10 -8.28 -11.03
CA SER A 89 10.48 -8.80 -10.95
C SER A 89 11.24 -8.29 -9.72
N SER A 90 10.74 -7.22 -9.10
CA SER A 90 11.41 -6.49 -8.03
C SER A 90 10.58 -6.35 -6.76
N PHE A 91 9.27 -6.63 -6.83
CA PHE A 91 8.40 -6.81 -5.67
C PHE A 91 8.23 -8.30 -5.38
N PRO A 92 8.34 -8.74 -4.12
CA PRO A 92 8.00 -10.10 -3.75
C PRO A 92 6.50 -10.31 -3.97
N GLY A 93 6.12 -11.48 -4.49
CA GLY A 93 4.72 -11.90 -4.51
C GLY A 93 4.11 -11.92 -3.11
N LEU A 94 2.79 -11.84 -3.03
CA LEU A 94 2.03 -11.64 -1.78
C LEU A 94 2.42 -12.63 -0.66
N GLY A 95 2.50 -13.93 -0.95
CA GLY A 95 2.89 -14.93 0.07
C GLY A 95 4.31 -14.73 0.62
N ARG A 96 5.27 -14.34 -0.24
CA ARG A 96 6.63 -14.03 0.21
C ARG A 96 6.69 -12.70 0.97
N PHE A 97 5.82 -11.76 0.61
CA PHE A 97 5.66 -10.50 1.31
C PHE A 97 5.14 -10.71 2.75
N GLU A 98 4.16 -11.59 2.94
CA GLU A 98 3.66 -12.01 4.26
C GLU A 98 4.78 -12.64 5.10
N GLU A 99 5.52 -13.59 4.53
CA GLU A 99 6.69 -14.18 5.21
C GLU A 99 7.69 -13.12 5.66
N PHE A 100 7.91 -12.08 4.84
CA PHE A 100 8.78 -10.97 5.24
C PHE A 100 8.23 -10.20 6.43
N ILE A 101 6.92 -9.92 6.50
CA ILE A 101 6.36 -9.23 7.68
C ILE A 101 6.52 -10.08 8.94
N HIS A 102 6.25 -11.39 8.87
CA HIS A 102 6.37 -12.28 10.02
C HIS A 102 7.82 -12.53 10.45
N SER A 103 8.76 -12.58 9.50
CA SER A 103 10.19 -12.89 9.74
C SER A 103 11.10 -11.65 9.83
N SER A 104 10.55 -10.45 9.63
CA SER A 104 11.27 -9.20 9.38
C SER A 104 12.27 -8.78 10.47
N ARG A 105 12.21 -9.31 11.69
CA ARG A 105 13.20 -8.99 12.73
C ARG A 105 14.62 -9.43 12.36
N ASP A 106 14.78 -10.49 11.56
CA ASP A 106 16.09 -11.09 11.28
C ASP A 106 16.62 -10.91 9.84
N LYS A 107 15.80 -10.40 8.90
CA LYS A 107 16.14 -10.39 7.45
C LYS A 107 16.40 -9.01 6.84
N LYS A 108 17.11 -8.10 7.53
CA LYS A 108 17.45 -6.75 7.05
C LYS A 108 18.07 -6.66 5.63
N LYS A 109 18.72 -7.73 5.14
CA LYS A 109 19.40 -7.73 3.83
C LYS A 109 18.44 -7.92 2.64
N ASP A 110 17.40 -8.76 2.80
CA ASP A 110 16.36 -8.97 1.78
C ASP A 110 15.46 -7.73 1.66
N LEU A 111 15.32 -7.00 2.76
CA LEU A 111 14.51 -5.79 2.87
C LEU A 111 15.07 -4.59 2.08
N LYS A 112 16.38 -4.54 1.82
CA LYS A 112 16.97 -3.50 0.96
C LYS A 112 16.50 -3.56 -0.50
N ALA A 113 16.06 -4.74 -0.97
CA ALA A 113 15.54 -4.89 -2.34
C ALA A 113 14.19 -4.18 -2.54
N LEU A 114 13.52 -3.79 -1.45
CA LEU A 114 12.23 -3.10 -1.45
C LEU A 114 12.37 -1.57 -1.34
N GLN A 115 13.59 -1.04 -1.46
CA GLN A 115 13.80 0.41 -1.59
C GLN A 115 13.48 0.82 -3.03
N LYS A 116 12.38 1.54 -3.21
CA LYS A 116 11.84 1.92 -4.51
C LYS A 116 11.74 3.43 -4.63
N HIS A 117 12.22 3.94 -5.75
CA HIS A 117 12.22 5.36 -6.03
C HIS A 117 11.37 5.62 -7.25
N TYR A 118 10.41 6.54 -7.12
CA TYR A 118 9.44 6.87 -8.14
C TYR A 118 9.49 8.37 -8.41
N GLN A 119 9.49 8.72 -9.69
CA GLN A 119 9.41 10.09 -10.16
C GLN A 119 7.97 10.38 -10.55
N ILE A 120 7.35 11.35 -9.90
CA ILE A 120 6.00 11.83 -10.28
C ILE A 120 6.11 12.52 -11.63
N THR A 121 5.21 12.15 -12.54
CA THR A 121 5.06 12.74 -13.87
C THR A 121 3.95 13.79 -13.86
N ASP A 122 3.91 14.63 -14.89
CA ASP A 122 2.80 15.58 -15.08
C ASP A 122 1.55 14.90 -15.69
N GLU A 123 1.58 13.58 -15.91
CA GLU A 123 0.45 12.83 -16.45
C GLU A 123 -0.57 12.52 -15.34
N GLN A 124 -1.72 13.17 -15.42
CA GLN A 124 -2.84 12.90 -14.52
C GLN A 124 -3.61 11.65 -14.98
N VAL A 125 -3.99 10.80 -14.03
CA VAL A 125 -4.96 9.74 -14.25
C VAL A 125 -6.32 10.36 -14.58
N SER A 126 -6.80 10.10 -15.79
CA SER A 126 -8.08 10.63 -16.28
C SER A 126 -9.31 9.89 -15.74
N ASN A 127 -9.18 8.60 -15.44
CA ASN A 127 -10.26 7.78 -14.91
C ASN A 127 -9.80 6.86 -13.76
N LEU A 128 -10.18 7.20 -12.53
CA LEU A 128 -9.86 6.39 -11.36
C LEU A 128 -10.61 5.04 -11.34
N SER A 129 -11.75 4.93 -12.04
CA SER A 129 -12.57 3.71 -12.06
C SER A 129 -11.88 2.51 -12.71
N GLN A 130 -10.75 2.72 -13.39
CA GLN A 130 -9.94 1.65 -13.97
C GLN A 130 -9.18 0.84 -12.91
N PHE A 131 -9.02 1.40 -11.70
CA PHE A 131 -8.30 0.74 -10.62
C PHE A 131 -9.23 -0.08 -9.70
N SER A 132 -8.66 -0.93 -8.85
CA SER A 132 -9.42 -1.66 -7.85
C SER A 132 -10.09 -0.73 -6.84
N GLY A 133 -11.08 -1.27 -6.11
CA GLY A 133 -11.76 -0.54 -5.05
C GLY A 133 -10.81 0.01 -3.97
N ALA A 134 -9.69 -0.69 -3.70
CA ALA A 134 -8.71 -0.24 -2.73
C ALA A 134 -7.96 1.02 -3.18
N VAL A 135 -7.50 1.06 -4.43
CA VAL A 135 -6.83 2.23 -5.02
C VAL A 135 -7.83 3.39 -5.19
N GLN A 136 -9.03 3.09 -5.67
CA GLN A 136 -10.10 4.09 -5.78
C GLN A 136 -10.41 4.74 -4.44
N GLY A 137 -10.58 3.93 -3.38
CA GLY A 137 -10.83 4.44 -2.02
C GLY A 137 -9.67 5.26 -1.47
N LEU A 138 -8.42 4.87 -1.74
CA LEU A 138 -7.25 5.60 -1.29
C LEU A 138 -7.11 6.98 -1.96
N CYS A 139 -7.37 7.07 -3.26
CA CYS A 139 -7.16 8.27 -4.07
C CYS A 139 -8.43 9.11 -4.26
N TRP A 140 -9.54 8.76 -3.60
CA TRP A 140 -10.81 9.44 -3.79
C TRP A 140 -10.75 10.91 -3.37
N GLY A 141 -11.29 11.80 -4.21
CA GLY A 141 -11.40 13.23 -3.90
C GLY A 141 -10.12 14.05 -4.06
N VAL A 142 -9.02 13.46 -4.56
CA VAL A 142 -7.75 14.16 -4.82
C VAL A 142 -7.25 13.89 -6.25
N PRO A 143 -6.55 14.84 -6.89
CA PRO A 143 -5.93 14.60 -8.19
C PRO A 143 -4.89 13.48 -8.09
N THR A 144 -4.93 12.55 -9.05
CA THR A 144 -4.06 11.37 -9.08
C THR A 144 -3.11 11.46 -10.26
N TYR A 145 -1.80 11.31 -10.03
CA TYR A 145 -0.77 11.39 -11.06
C TYR A 145 -0.01 10.07 -11.21
N TRP A 146 0.49 9.81 -12.41
CA TRP A 146 1.39 8.69 -12.65
C TRP A 146 2.79 8.98 -12.13
N ALA A 147 3.46 7.94 -11.65
CA ALA A 147 4.87 7.95 -11.37
C ALA A 147 5.59 6.76 -11.99
N VAL A 148 6.86 6.98 -12.34
CA VAL A 148 7.71 6.00 -13.00
C VAL A 148 8.86 5.64 -12.07
N GLU A 149 9.14 4.34 -11.92
CA GLU A 149 10.27 3.87 -11.13
C GLU A 149 11.60 4.28 -11.78
N TYR A 150 12.57 4.72 -10.98
CA TYR A 150 13.91 5.05 -11.46
C TYR A 150 14.99 4.53 -10.50
N GLU A 151 16.17 4.20 -11.03
CA GLU A 151 17.30 3.86 -10.17
C GLU A 151 17.96 5.12 -9.61
N PRO A 152 18.39 5.15 -8.34
CA PRO A 152 19.02 6.33 -7.73
C PRO A 152 20.22 6.91 -8.49
N ARG A 153 20.95 6.07 -9.24
CA ARG A 153 22.09 6.47 -10.08
C ARG A 153 21.66 7.17 -11.38
N GLN A 154 20.41 6.97 -11.79
CA GLN A 154 19.77 7.60 -12.95
C GLN A 154 19.01 8.86 -12.55
N ARG A 155 19.36 9.51 -11.43
CA ARG A 155 18.86 10.86 -11.12
C ARG A 155 19.40 11.82 -12.17
N VAL A 156 18.75 11.86 -13.32
CA VAL A 156 18.82 12.94 -14.28
C VAL A 156 18.45 14.20 -13.51
N GLU A 157 19.20 15.26 -13.71
CA GLU A 157 19.06 16.59 -13.09
C GLU A 157 17.70 17.22 -13.46
N ILE A 158 16.59 16.65 -12.99
CA ILE A 158 15.25 17.11 -13.34
C ILE A 158 14.67 17.87 -12.16
N GLY A 159 15.00 19.17 -12.13
CA GLY A 159 14.29 20.20 -11.37
C GLY A 159 14.53 20.18 -9.85
N ALA A 160 14.49 21.37 -9.24
CA ALA A 160 14.58 21.58 -7.79
C ALA A 160 13.33 21.09 -7.03
N GLY A 161 12.78 19.92 -7.38
CA GLY A 161 11.65 19.29 -6.72
C GLY A 161 12.05 18.63 -5.42
N GLY A 162 11.32 18.92 -4.34
CA GLY A 162 11.49 18.20 -3.08
C GLY A 162 11.13 16.72 -3.22
N CYS A 163 11.97 15.85 -2.65
CA CYS A 163 11.63 14.44 -2.48
C CYS A 163 10.97 14.24 -1.13
N ALA A 164 10.00 13.35 -1.07
CA ALA A 164 9.44 12.89 0.18
C ALA A 164 9.10 11.41 0.03
N GLY A 165 9.22 10.68 1.12
CA GLY A 165 9.07 9.24 1.08
C GLY A 165 8.43 8.75 2.35
N ALA A 166 7.81 7.59 2.23
CA ALA A 166 7.25 6.88 3.36
C ALA A 166 8.03 5.59 3.56
N LYS A 167 8.47 5.37 4.80
CA LYS A 167 9.14 4.15 5.23
C LYS A 167 8.15 3.32 6.04
N PHE A 168 7.68 2.22 5.47
CA PHE A 168 6.79 1.27 6.12
C PHE A 168 7.54 0.00 6.43
N LEU A 169 7.93 -0.19 7.69
CA LEU A 169 8.76 -1.32 8.13
C LEU A 169 10.09 -1.40 7.37
N PHE A 170 10.06 -2.05 6.23
CA PHE A 170 11.15 -2.35 5.32
C PHE A 170 10.92 -1.85 3.89
N LEU A 171 9.69 -1.48 3.56
CA LEU A 171 9.33 -0.85 2.29
C LEU A 171 9.66 0.64 2.40
N GLU A 172 10.60 1.10 1.60
CA GLU A 172 10.92 2.51 1.49
C GLU A 172 10.50 2.98 0.11
N ILE A 173 9.43 3.77 0.07
CA ILE A 173 8.96 4.38 -1.18
C ILE A 173 9.41 5.84 -1.13
N GLY A 174 10.42 6.16 -1.94
CA GLY A 174 10.85 7.52 -2.17
C GLY A 174 10.12 8.10 -3.39
N LEU A 175 9.41 9.20 -3.21
CA LEU A 175 8.74 9.92 -4.28
C LEU A 175 9.45 11.26 -4.50
N CYS A 176 9.97 11.47 -5.71
CA CYS A 176 10.58 12.72 -6.11
C CYS A 176 9.76 13.34 -7.23
N GLY A 177 9.61 14.67 -7.19
CA GLY A 177 8.73 15.37 -8.13
C GLY A 177 8.99 16.87 -8.11
N GLY A 178 9.47 17.38 -9.24
CA GLY A 178 9.56 18.81 -9.55
C GLY A 178 8.25 19.39 -10.04
N VAL A 179 7.12 18.84 -9.61
CA VAL A 179 5.81 19.43 -9.89
C VAL A 179 5.76 20.78 -9.18
N HIS A 180 5.72 21.85 -9.98
CA HIS A 180 5.26 23.17 -9.55
C HIS A 180 3.79 23.01 -9.11
N LEU A 181 3.61 22.50 -7.89
CA LEU A 181 2.33 22.47 -7.20
C LEU A 181 2.12 23.87 -6.59
N PHE A 182 1.90 24.84 -7.49
CA PHE A 182 1.66 26.26 -7.25
C PHE A 182 2.81 27.08 -6.67
#